data_AF-A0A2V8P5E3-F1
#
_entry.id   AF-A0A2V8P5E3-F1
#
_cell.length_a   1.000
_cell.length_b   1.000
_cell.length_c   1.000
_cell.angle_alpha   90.00
_cell.angle_beta   90.00
_cell.angle_gamma   90.00
#
_symmetry.space_group_name_H-M   'P 1'
#
loop_
_entity.id
_entity.type
_entity.pdbx_description
1 polymer ?
#
loop_
_entity_poly.entity_id
_entity_poly.type
_entity_poly.pdbx_seq_one_letter_code
_entity_poly.pdbx_strand_id
1 'polypeptide(L)'
;MSIVLEHYREAMERYQFQMGSVRGGLATALDMLTDALALVGQHGVYCRSVRQPQYPAMDVRLVMEQIEESKGLIIAAMEELKKKPE
;
A
#
# COMPACT_ATOMS: atom_id res chain seq x y z
N MET A 1 -4.86 -0.41 14.44
CA MET A 1 -3.88 -0.17 13.37
C MET A 1 -3.43 -1.53 12.88
N SER A 2 -3.51 -1.82 11.57
CA SER A 2 -2.99 -3.08 11.03
C SER A 2 -1.46 -3.14 11.13
N ILE A 3 -0.89 -4.34 11.06
CA ILE A 3 0.56 -4.53 11.07
C ILE A 3 1.19 -3.84 9.85
N VAL A 4 0.50 -3.89 8.71
CA VAL A 4 0.90 -3.20 7.48
C VAL A 4 0.93 -1.68 7.71
N LEU A 5 -0.12 -1.06 8.28
CA LEU A 5 -0.10 0.37 8.58
C LEU A 5 1.01 0.77 9.56
N GLU A 6 1.30 -0.06 10.57
CA GLU A 6 2.40 0.21 11.51
C GLU A 6 3.76 0.21 10.80
N HIS A 7 3.96 -0.64 9.80
CA HIS A 7 5.17 -0.65 8.98
C HIS A 7 5.42 0.69 8.26
N TYR A 8 4.36 1.35 7.78
CA TYR A 8 4.46 2.63 7.08
C TYR A 8 4.36 3.86 8.00
N ARG A 9 4.25 3.67 9.32
CA ARG A 9 3.95 4.78 10.25
C ARG A 9 4.97 5.91 10.16
N GLU A 10 6.27 5.59 10.17
CA GLU A 10 7.32 6.61 10.10
C GLU A 10 7.31 7.35 8.75
N ALA A 11 7.12 6.63 7.65
CA ALA A 11 7.01 7.22 6.31
C ALA A 11 5.78 8.15 6.24
N MET A 12 4.65 7.71 6.77
CA MET A 12 3.42 8.48 6.84
C MET A 12 3.59 9.78 7.65
N GLU A 13 4.19 9.70 8.84
CA GLU A 13 4.51 10.86 9.67
C GLU A 13 5.40 11.85 8.91
N ARG A 14 6.44 11.36 8.23
CA ARG A 14 7.36 12.16 7.43
C ARG A 14 6.65 12.86 6.25
N TYR A 15 5.84 12.12 5.49
CA TYR A 15 5.12 12.66 4.34
C TYR A 15 4.06 13.68 4.76
N GLN A 16 3.34 13.43 5.86
CA GLN A 16 2.38 14.38 6.39
C GLN A 16 3.04 15.67 6.86
N PHE A 17 4.21 15.58 7.51
CA PHE A 17 4.98 16.76 7.90
C PHE A 17 5.42 17.59 6.68
N GLN A 18 5.91 16.93 5.62
CA GLN A 18 6.45 17.60 4.44
C GLN A 18 5.37 18.15 3.48
N MET A 19 4.24 17.44 3.34
CA MET A 19 3.28 17.69 2.25
C MET A 19 1.87 18.03 2.76
N GLY A 20 1.64 17.99 4.07
CA GLY A 20 0.33 18.11 4.69
C GLY A 20 -0.47 16.80 4.65
N SER A 21 -1.60 16.79 5.36
CA SER A 21 -2.40 15.58 5.61
C SER A 21 -2.84 14.85 4.33
N VAL A 22 -3.41 15.59 3.37
CA VAL A 22 -3.95 15.02 2.13
C VAL A 22 -2.83 14.44 1.25
N ARG A 23 -1.85 15.26 0.89
CA ARG A 23 -0.77 14.84 -0.02
C ARG A 23 0.15 13.81 0.65
N GLY A 24 0.38 13.92 1.95
CA GLY A 24 1.16 12.94 2.70
C GLY A 24 0.46 11.58 2.82
N GLY A 25 -0.86 11.58 3.04
CA GLY A 25 -1.67 10.35 2.99
C GLY A 25 -1.63 9.68 1.61
N LEU A 26 -1.76 10.46 0.54
CA LEU A 26 -1.65 9.94 -0.84
C LEU A 26 -0.24 9.41 -1.17
N ALA A 27 0.82 10.06 -0.70
CA ALA A 27 2.19 9.58 -0.87
C ALA A 27 2.39 8.22 -0.15
N THR A 28 1.89 8.09 1.07
CA THR A 28 1.92 6.82 1.82
C THR A 28 1.15 5.71 1.08
N ALA A 29 -0.03 6.03 0.54
CA ALA A 29 -0.81 5.08 -0.26
C ALA A 29 -0.07 4.64 -1.52
N LEU A 30 0.67 5.54 -2.18
CA LEU A 30 1.45 5.21 -3.36
C LEU A 30 2.62 4.27 -3.04
N ASP A 31 3.28 4.45 -1.90
CA ASP A 31 4.34 3.56 -1.43
C ASP A 31 3.79 2.16 -1.14
N MET A 32 2.67 2.06 -0.42
CA MET A 32 2.00 0.79 -0.15
C MET A 32 1.61 0.05 -1.44
N LEU A 33 1.09 0.76 -2.45
CA LEU A 33 0.80 0.18 -3.77
C LEU A 33 2.07 -0.26 -4.49
N THR A 34 3.16 0.48 -4.36
CA THR A 34 4.45 0.15 -4.98
C THR A 34 5.03 -1.14 -4.38
N ASP A 35 4.96 -1.31 -3.07
CA ASP A 35 5.38 -2.54 -2.41
C ASP A 35 4.49 -3.73 -2.80
N ALA A 36 3.17 -3.53 -2.88
CA ALA A 36 2.25 -4.56 -3.37
C ALA A 36 2.61 -4.99 -4.81
N LEU A 37 2.91 -4.03 -5.70
CA LEU A 37 3.39 -4.32 -7.06
C LEU A 37 4.72 -5.07 -7.06
N ALA A 38 5.64 -4.71 -6.16
CA ALA A 38 6.93 -5.41 -6.03
C ALA A 38 6.74 -6.86 -5.57
N LEU A 39 5.86 -7.13 -4.59
CA LEU A 39 5.52 -8.48 -4.14
C LEU A 39 4.88 -9.32 -5.27
N VAL A 40 3.98 -8.72 -6.06
CA VAL A 40 3.40 -9.37 -7.25
C VAL A 40 4.47 -9.63 -8.32
N GLY A 41 5.39 -8.68 -8.55
CA GLY A 41 6.52 -8.87 -9.46
C GLY A 41 7.45 -9.99 -9.03
N GLN A 42 7.78 -10.07 -7.73
CA GLN A 42 8.55 -11.16 -7.15
C GLN A 42 7.85 -12.50 -7.38
N HIS A 43 6.53 -12.56 -7.25
CA HIS A 43 5.79 -13.77 -7.64
C HIS A 43 5.84 -14.08 -9.13
N GLY A 44 5.82 -13.09 -10.03
CA GLY A 44 6.02 -13.35 -11.46
C GLY A 44 7.38 -14.02 -11.75
N VAL A 45 8.39 -13.72 -10.94
CA VAL A 45 9.75 -14.29 -11.04
C VAL A 45 9.88 -15.63 -10.32
N TYR A 46 9.30 -15.75 -9.12
CA TYR A 46 9.49 -16.88 -8.21
C TYR A 46 8.33 -17.86 -8.18
N CYS A 47 7.14 -17.51 -8.69
CA CYS A 47 6.02 -18.44 -8.65
C CYS A 47 6.15 -19.47 -9.74
N ARG A 48 6.20 -20.70 -9.26
CA ARG A 48 6.26 -21.88 -10.06
C ARG A 48 4.84 -22.47 -9.91
N SER A 49 4.06 -22.37 -10.98
CA SER A 49 2.62 -22.70 -11.02
C SER A 49 2.37 -24.21 -10.79
N VAL A 50 1.14 -24.71 -10.90
CA VAL A 50 0.87 -26.18 -10.96
C VAL A 50 1.66 -26.87 -12.13
N ARG A 51 2.21 -26.10 -13.08
CA ARG A 51 3.18 -26.56 -14.11
C ARG A 51 4.61 -26.75 -13.56
N GLN A 52 4.85 -26.38 -12.32
CA GLN A 52 6.15 -25.87 -11.90
C GLN A 52 6.25 -26.04 -10.36
N PRO A 53 6.40 -27.25 -9.83
CA PRO A 53 6.07 -27.59 -8.43
C PRO A 53 7.05 -27.16 -7.33
N GLN A 54 8.05 -26.33 -7.65
CA GLN A 54 9.31 -26.32 -6.89
C GLN A 54 9.80 -24.92 -6.52
N TYR A 55 8.88 -23.97 -6.39
CA TYR A 55 9.08 -22.71 -5.67
C TYR A 55 7.85 -22.44 -4.78
N PRO A 56 7.99 -21.64 -3.70
CA PRO A 56 6.94 -21.43 -2.70
C PRO A 56 5.75 -20.57 -3.20
N ALA A 57 4.60 -20.73 -2.52
CA ALA A 57 3.36 -19.99 -2.83
C ALA A 57 3.49 -18.49 -2.48
N MET A 58 2.84 -17.61 -3.26
CA MET A 58 2.71 -16.19 -2.91
C MET A 58 1.97 -16.04 -1.59
N ASP A 59 2.41 -15.12 -0.74
CA ASP A 59 1.53 -14.58 0.28
C ASP A 59 0.61 -13.49 -0.32
N VAL A 60 -0.47 -13.94 -0.98
CA VAL A 60 -1.49 -13.05 -1.55
C VAL A 60 -2.17 -12.21 -0.45
N ARG A 61 -2.15 -12.65 0.81
CA ARG A 61 -2.83 -11.92 1.90
C ARG A 61 -2.14 -10.59 2.17
N LEU A 62 -0.80 -10.56 2.18
CA LEU A 62 -0.05 -9.33 2.38
C LEU A 62 -0.29 -8.31 1.26
N VAL A 63 -0.33 -8.77 0.00
CA VAL A 63 -0.65 -7.94 -1.16
C VAL A 63 -2.04 -7.33 -1.03
N MET A 64 -3.03 -8.14 -0.64
CA MET A 64 -4.41 -7.68 -0.44
C MET A 64 -4.51 -6.66 0.69
N GLU A 65 -3.83 -6.90 1.82
CA GLU A 65 -3.81 -5.97 2.97
C GLU A 65 -3.18 -4.63 2.58
N GLN A 66 -2.05 -4.61 1.85
CA GLN A 66 -1.45 -3.39 1.34
C GLN A 66 -2.38 -2.61 0.41
N ILE A 67 -3.10 -3.30 -0.49
CA ILE A 67 -4.06 -2.66 -1.40
C ILE A 67 -5.26 -2.09 -0.62
N GLU A 68 -5.78 -2.81 0.37
CA GLU A 68 -6.90 -2.36 1.20
C GLU A 68 -6.54 -1.11 2.01
N GLU A 69 -5.38 -1.10 2.65
CA GLU A 69 -4.92 0.06 3.44
C GLU A 69 -4.63 1.27 2.54
N SER A 70 -4.01 1.05 1.37
CA SER A 70 -3.83 2.11 0.36
C SER A 70 -5.16 2.74 -0.04
N LYS A 71 -6.19 1.92 -0.27
CA LYS A 71 -7.55 2.41 -0.59
C LYS A 71 -8.13 3.24 0.54
N GLY A 72 -7.93 2.82 1.80
CA GLY A 72 -8.36 3.57 2.98
C GLY A 72 -7.78 4.99 3.01
N LEU A 73 -6.47 5.12 2.77
CA LEU A 73 -5.79 6.41 2.72
C LEU A 73 -6.28 7.29 1.56
N ILE A 74 -6.55 6.71 0.39
CA ILE A 74 -7.11 7.44 -0.75
C ILE A 74 -8.53 7.95 -0.43
N ILE A 75 -9.38 7.12 0.17
CA ILE A 75 -10.74 7.52 0.57
C ILE A 75 -10.67 8.68 1.58
N ALA A 76 -9.81 8.57 2.60
CA ALA A 76 -9.62 9.64 3.59
C ALA A 76 -9.17 10.96 2.93
N ALA A 77 -8.26 10.89 1.96
CA ALA A 77 -7.84 12.06 1.18
C ALA A 77 -8.99 12.66 0.37
N MET A 78 -9.82 11.83 -0.29
CA MET A 78 -10.99 12.29 -1.04
C MET A 78 -12.05 12.95 -0.14
N GLU A 79 -12.30 12.40 1.05
CA GLU A 79 -13.22 12.97 2.03
C GLU A 79 -12.72 14.33 2.53
N GLU A 80 -11.43 14.46 2.78
CA GLU A 80 -10.83 15.71 3.23
C GLU A 80 -10.88 16.80 2.15
N LEU A 81 -10.66 16.43 0.88
CA LEU A 81 -10.81 17.34 -0.25
C LEU A 81 -12.25 17.86 -0.40
N LYS A 82 -13.27 17.03 -0.13
CA LYS A 82 -14.69 17.46 -0.19
C LYS A 82 -15.04 18.53 0.86
N LYS A 83 -14.31 18.58 1.98
CA LYS A 83 -14.58 19.56 3.06
C LYS A 83 -14.05 20.95 2.74
N LYS A 84 -13.11 21.07 1.80
CA LYS A 84 -12.61 22.35 1.31
C LYS A 84 -13.39 22.73 0.05
N PRO A 85 -14.38 23.65 0.11
CA PRO A 85 -14.90 24.24 -1.11
C PRO A 85 -13.74 24.98 -1.80
N GLU A 86 -13.67 24.87 -3.14
CA GLU A 86 -12.74 25.66 -3.95
C GLU A 86 -12.90 27.17 -3.73
#